data_AF-A0A7S4QPJ5-F1
#
_entry.id   AF-A0A7S4QPJ5-F1
#
_cell.length_a   1.000
_cell.length_b   1.000
_cell.length_c   1.000
_cell.angle_alpha   90.00
_cell.angle_beta   90.00
_cell.angle_gamma   90.00
#
_symmetry.space_group_name_H-M   'P 1'
#
loop_
_entity.id
_entity.type
_entity.pdbx_description
1 polymer ?
#
loop_
_entity_poly.entity_id
_entity_poly.type
_entity_poly.pdbx_seq_one_letter_code
_entity_poly.pdbx_strand_id
1 'polypeptide(L)'
;EESCDFVKEQTVDVESKHEFITETEEVKTTESEKEEKTKTTSRHKVVTKVKEYHWKVTVNYSLFAFPGNDPESGKIVLQSREASTVIVTTGGKQSPLPSKTINRPIDLSLTWLLQNIAEDSFNCSFSINRAATSCRTPRQNEEIYAAIIFFNKMMDWSHRIIHHFVRVAGIIDTGTDGTPPPSAKPESHVDILSVNDNEIFVPVLPLFENLAESAESKAPSSSDSTNSSMLISLGEHEDKSGASPLLPIADINKFLSKQCHTLSCALKKLEESFPPSSAHTLISAPEASLVLLSHHIVSIAKYFCNGVECIEEMLRSQLVSAIGKEIQSEDFSEFFLFHNRKLFKNEFAPKPFCHAVRRPEHYPDGVLSIERKETGVFSTTKNNDPIVTFMRRIEGSSSPMFFPINAATSVEFTGERFLHAWICQEFKDAIQSLSPEQQRFAKSFRSKQ
;
A
#
# COMPACT_ATOMS: atom_id res chain seq x y z
N GLU A 1 -10.54 -23.42 6.08
CA GLU A 1 -11.95 -23.67 6.45
C GLU A 1 -12.22 -23.07 7.81
N GLU A 2 -13.38 -22.46 8.00
CA GLU A 2 -13.77 -21.81 9.26
C GLU A 2 -15.15 -22.28 9.67
N SER A 3 -15.35 -22.67 10.93
CA SER A 3 -16.65 -23.04 11.48
C SER A 3 -16.93 -22.31 12.80
N CYS A 4 -18.20 -22.08 13.07
CA CYS A 4 -18.67 -21.42 14.29
C CYS A 4 -19.86 -22.18 14.85
N ASP A 5 -19.64 -22.87 15.98
CA ASP A 5 -20.59 -23.78 16.59
C ASP A 5 -21.04 -23.28 17.97
N PHE A 6 -22.34 -23.36 18.26
CA PHE A 6 -22.88 -22.97 19.57
C PHE A 6 -22.52 -24.00 20.65
N VAL A 7 -21.93 -23.57 21.76
CA VAL A 7 -21.47 -24.44 22.85
C VAL A 7 -22.46 -24.46 24.01
N LYS A 8 -22.70 -23.29 24.62
CA LYS A 8 -23.54 -23.18 25.82
C LYS A 8 -24.11 -21.78 26.03
N GLU A 9 -25.24 -21.71 26.74
CA GLU A 9 -25.83 -20.48 27.29
C GLU A 9 -25.60 -20.47 28.81
N GLN A 10 -25.08 -19.38 29.35
CA GLN A 10 -24.81 -19.21 30.77
C GLN A 10 -25.40 -17.87 31.24
N THR A 11 -26.10 -17.86 32.38
CA THR A 11 -26.55 -16.61 33.01
C THR A 11 -25.57 -16.26 34.12
N VAL A 12 -24.95 -15.09 34.02
CA VAL A 12 -23.98 -14.59 35.01
C VAL A 12 -24.61 -13.40 35.73
N ASP A 13 -24.55 -13.45 37.06
CA ASP A 13 -25.00 -12.39 37.94
C ASP A 13 -23.89 -11.33 38.06
N VAL A 14 -24.13 -10.13 37.52
CA VAL A 14 -23.19 -9.00 37.59
C VAL A 14 -23.64 -8.06 38.70
N GLU A 15 -22.80 -7.91 39.73
CA GLU A 15 -23.04 -6.93 40.79
C GLU A 15 -22.83 -5.50 40.26
N SER A 16 -23.82 -4.63 40.47
CA SER A 16 -23.71 -3.20 40.17
C SER A 16 -22.69 -2.53 41.08
N LYS A 17 -21.97 -1.54 40.55
CA LYS A 17 -21.10 -0.65 41.33
C LYS A 17 -21.85 0.28 42.28
N HIS A 18 -23.18 0.35 42.20
CA HIS A 18 -24.00 1.20 43.07
C HIS A 18 -24.59 0.38 44.22
N GLU A 19 -24.12 0.65 45.43
CA GLU A 19 -24.71 0.19 46.68
C GLU A 19 -25.71 1.25 47.17
N PHE A 20 -26.88 0.84 47.63
CA PHE A 20 -27.77 1.74 48.36
C PHE A 20 -28.03 1.22 49.76
N ILE A 21 -27.91 2.15 50.70
CA ILE A 21 -28.10 1.93 52.13
C ILE A 21 -29.51 2.39 52.44
N THR A 22 -30.36 1.47 52.88
CA THR A 22 -31.69 1.81 53.40
C THR A 22 -31.59 1.78 54.93
N GLU A 23 -31.77 2.94 55.55
CA GLU A 23 -31.90 3.05 57.00
C GLU A 23 -33.39 3.00 57.36
N THR A 24 -33.78 2.02 58.17
CA THR A 24 -35.15 1.92 58.68
C THR A 24 -35.12 2.16 60.19
N GLU A 25 -35.83 3.20 60.64
CA GLU A 25 -36.04 3.47 62.06
C GLU A 25 -37.37 2.86 62.51
N GLU A 26 -37.31 1.82 63.33
CA GLU A 26 -38.49 1.33 64.06
C GLU A 26 -38.52 1.96 65.45
N VAL A 27 -39.55 2.77 65.70
CA VAL A 27 -39.86 3.30 67.03
C VAL A 27 -40.85 2.34 67.69
N LYS A 28 -40.40 1.60 68.71
CA LYS A 28 -41.28 0.84 69.59
C LYS A 28 -41.57 1.67 70.84
N THR A 29 -42.80 2.14 70.97
CA THR A 29 -43.30 2.77 72.20
C THR A 29 -43.83 1.69 73.13
N THR A 30 -43.14 1.44 74.24
CA THR A 30 -43.69 0.74 75.40
C THR A 30 -44.14 1.78 76.44
N GLU A 31 -45.18 1.45 77.22
CA GLU A 31 -45.94 2.34 78.15
C GLU A 31 -45.14 2.88 79.35
N SER A 32 -43.83 3.02 79.24
CA SER A 32 -42.97 3.63 80.25
C SER A 32 -42.01 4.54 79.50
N GLU A 33 -42.04 5.85 79.81
CA GLU A 33 -41.38 6.96 79.09
C GLU A 33 -39.86 6.81 78.89
N LYS A 34 -39.45 5.87 78.03
CA LYS A 34 -38.12 5.75 77.45
C LYS A 34 -38.28 5.31 76.00
N GLU A 35 -38.08 6.25 75.09
CA GLU A 35 -37.96 5.98 73.65
C GLU A 35 -36.70 5.15 73.41
N GLU A 36 -36.86 3.88 73.07
CA GLU A 36 -35.75 3.05 72.60
C GLU A 36 -35.78 3.02 71.07
N LYS A 37 -34.88 3.80 70.44
CA LYS A 37 -34.73 3.88 68.98
C LYS A 37 -33.75 2.80 68.53
N THR A 38 -34.27 1.73 67.92
CA THR A 38 -33.45 0.73 67.23
C THR A 38 -33.27 1.13 65.76
N LYS A 39 -32.04 1.52 65.40
CA LYS A 39 -31.66 1.85 64.02
C LYS A 39 -31.15 0.59 63.32
N THR A 40 -31.86 0.12 62.29
CA THR A 40 -31.42 -1.04 61.49
C THR A 40 -30.92 -0.56 60.13
N THR A 41 -29.67 -0.89 59.79
CA THR A 41 -29.04 -0.49 58.52
C THR A 41 -28.98 -1.71 57.58
N SER A 42 -29.73 -1.67 56.48
CA SER A 42 -29.73 -2.74 55.46
C SER A 42 -29.00 -2.27 54.20
N ARG A 43 -27.97 -3.01 53.79
CA ARG A 43 -27.25 -2.76 52.52
C ARG A 43 -27.86 -3.59 51.40
N HIS A 44 -28.31 -2.92 50.34
CA HIS A 44 -28.82 -3.58 49.14
C HIS A 44 -27.86 -3.34 47.96
N LYS A 45 -27.51 -4.42 47.26
CA LYS A 45 -26.74 -4.40 46.01
C LYS A 45 -27.64 -4.82 44.85
N VAL A 46 -27.61 -4.07 43.75
CA VAL A 46 -28.32 -4.46 42.52
C VAL A 46 -27.53 -5.53 41.81
N VAL A 47 -28.15 -6.69 41.59
CA VAL A 47 -27.61 -7.77 40.77
C VAL A 47 -28.32 -7.74 39.42
N THR A 48 -27.56 -7.54 38.34
CA THR A 48 -28.09 -7.59 36.96
C THR A 48 -27.76 -8.94 36.35
N LYS A 49 -28.77 -9.66 35.87
CA LYS A 49 -28.58 -10.95 35.19
C LYS A 49 -28.21 -10.73 33.73
N VAL A 50 -27.01 -11.12 33.34
CA VAL A 50 -26.53 -11.04 31.95
C VAL A 50 -26.50 -12.45 31.36
N LYS A 51 -27.07 -12.62 30.17
CA LYS A 51 -26.97 -13.87 29.40
C LYS A 51 -25.72 -13.84 28.52
N GLU A 52 -24.87 -14.84 28.68
CA GLU A 52 -23.67 -15.08 27.89
C GLU A 52 -23.90 -16.29 26.97
N TYR A 53 -23.57 -16.14 25.69
CA TYR A 53 -23.59 -17.21 24.70
C TYR A 53 -22.16 -17.54 24.27
N HIS A 54 -21.77 -18.79 24.46
CA HIS A 54 -20.44 -19.29 24.11
C HIS A 54 -20.47 -19.96 22.73
N TRP A 55 -19.59 -19.51 21.84
CA TRP A 55 -19.44 -19.99 20.47
C TRP A 55 -18.03 -20.53 20.28
N LYS A 56 -17.88 -21.77 19.82
CA LYS A 56 -16.59 -22.35 19.46
C LYS A 56 -16.30 -22.00 18.01
N VAL A 57 -15.24 -21.23 17.79
CA VAL A 57 -14.73 -20.93 16.45
C VAL A 57 -13.55 -21.83 16.16
N THR A 58 -13.60 -22.52 15.03
CA THR A 58 -12.53 -23.41 14.56
C THR A 58 -12.02 -22.91 13.21
N VAL A 59 -10.70 -22.76 13.08
CA VAL A 59 -10.00 -22.34 11.86
C VAL A 59 -9.01 -23.43 11.48
N ASN A 60 -9.20 -24.04 10.32
CA ASN A 60 -8.31 -25.06 9.77
C ASN A 60 -7.65 -24.50 8.49
N TYR A 61 -6.31 -24.48 8.47
CA TYR A 61 -5.54 -24.14 7.29
C TYR A 61 -4.43 -25.16 7.02
N SER A 62 -4.05 -25.27 5.75
CA SER A 62 -2.90 -26.03 5.30
C SER A 62 -2.19 -25.29 4.18
N LEU A 63 -0.86 -25.16 4.32
CA LEU A 63 0.08 -24.70 3.31
C LEU A 63 0.77 -25.95 2.74
N PHE A 64 0.65 -26.14 1.43
CA PHE A 64 1.25 -27.27 0.75
C PHE A 64 1.69 -26.88 -0.66
N ALA A 65 2.65 -27.63 -1.20
CA ALA A 65 3.08 -27.55 -2.58
C ALA A 65 2.69 -28.85 -3.29
N PHE A 66 2.35 -28.77 -4.58
CA PHE A 66 2.03 -29.94 -5.39
C PHE A 66 2.58 -29.75 -6.82
N PRO A 67 3.06 -30.82 -7.47
CA PRO A 67 3.49 -30.76 -8.86
C PRO A 67 2.30 -30.77 -9.83
N GLY A 68 2.42 -30.01 -10.92
CA GLY A 68 1.40 -29.99 -11.98
C GLY A 68 0.12 -29.26 -11.60
N ASN A 69 -1.02 -29.80 -12.05
CA ASN A 69 -2.34 -29.15 -11.92
C ASN A 69 -3.29 -29.88 -10.96
N ASP A 70 -2.88 -31.03 -10.41
CA ASP A 70 -3.73 -31.82 -9.51
C ASP A 70 -3.22 -31.72 -8.05
N PRO A 71 -3.97 -31.03 -7.17
CA PRO A 71 -3.60 -30.84 -5.77
C PRO A 71 -3.46 -32.13 -4.96
N GLU A 72 -4.08 -33.23 -5.40
CA GLU A 72 -4.04 -34.52 -4.70
C GLU A 72 -2.84 -35.38 -5.14
N SER A 73 -2.31 -35.14 -6.33
CA SER A 73 -1.14 -35.85 -6.85
C SER A 73 0.16 -35.21 -6.33
N GLY A 74 0.92 -35.92 -5.50
CA GLY A 74 2.24 -35.46 -5.06
C GLY A 74 2.23 -34.29 -4.06
N LYS A 75 1.19 -34.17 -3.24
CA LYS A 75 1.05 -33.13 -2.21
C LYS A 75 2.15 -33.19 -1.14
N ILE A 76 2.88 -32.10 -0.98
CA ILE A 76 3.88 -31.88 0.08
C ILE A 76 3.33 -30.84 1.05
N VAL A 77 2.90 -31.26 2.23
CA VAL A 77 2.41 -30.33 3.27
C VAL A 77 3.60 -29.68 3.96
N LEU A 78 3.68 -28.35 3.87
CA LEU A 78 4.73 -27.55 4.51
C LEU A 78 4.33 -27.17 5.93
N GLN A 79 3.06 -26.80 6.13
CA GLN A 79 2.52 -26.43 7.44
C GLN A 79 1.01 -26.65 7.44
N SER A 80 0.46 -27.15 8.54
CA SER A 80 -0.99 -27.19 8.75
C SER A 80 -1.30 -27.05 10.21
N ARG A 81 -2.45 -26.44 10.52
CA ARG A 81 -2.95 -26.34 11.89
C ARG A 81 -4.47 -26.24 11.91
N GLU A 82 -5.05 -26.93 12.87
CA GLU A 82 -6.43 -26.76 13.29
C GLU A 82 -6.43 -25.99 14.62
N ALA A 83 -6.91 -24.75 14.58
CA ALA A 83 -7.00 -23.86 15.72
C ALA A 83 -8.45 -23.77 16.17
N SER A 84 -8.70 -23.75 17.48
CA SER A 84 -10.04 -23.46 17.98
C SER A 84 -9.99 -22.61 19.24
N THR A 85 -10.96 -21.70 19.37
CA THR A 85 -11.15 -20.85 20.54
C THR A 85 -12.64 -20.71 20.88
N VAL A 86 -12.96 -20.22 22.07
CA VAL A 86 -14.34 -19.97 22.51
C VAL A 86 -14.56 -18.48 22.65
N ILE A 87 -15.48 -17.95 21.86
CA ILE A 87 -15.90 -16.55 21.89
C ILE A 87 -17.18 -16.45 22.71
N VAL A 88 -17.24 -15.46 23.60
CA VAL A 88 -18.40 -15.18 24.44
C VAL A 88 -19.07 -13.91 23.93
N THR A 89 -20.36 -13.99 23.62
CA THR A 89 -21.18 -12.83 23.20
C THR A 89 -22.26 -12.56 24.23
N THR A 90 -22.63 -11.29 24.40
CA THR A 90 -23.74 -10.87 25.27
C THR A 90 -24.91 -10.37 24.42
N GLY A 91 -26.15 -10.42 24.93
CA GLY A 91 -27.31 -9.90 24.20
C GLY A 91 -28.22 -10.98 23.63
N GLY A 92 -28.54 -10.93 22.33
CA GLY A 92 -29.41 -11.91 21.67
C GLY A 92 -28.65 -13.17 21.24
N LYS A 93 -29.37 -14.28 20.98
CA LYS A 93 -28.79 -15.52 20.45
C LYS A 93 -28.52 -15.41 18.93
N GLN A 94 -27.66 -14.46 18.54
CA GLN A 94 -27.18 -14.30 17.18
C GLN A 94 -25.74 -14.80 17.08
N SER A 95 -25.44 -15.59 16.06
CA SER A 95 -24.09 -16.12 15.84
C SER A 95 -23.16 -14.98 15.39
N PRO A 96 -21.96 -14.82 15.98
CA PRO A 96 -21.01 -13.78 15.57
C PRO A 96 -20.45 -14.02 14.17
N LEU A 97 -20.44 -15.28 13.71
CA LEU A 97 -19.91 -15.70 12.42
C LEU A 97 -20.84 -16.70 11.72
N PRO A 98 -20.72 -16.86 10.39
CA PRO A 98 -21.42 -17.93 9.67
C PRO A 98 -21.02 -19.31 10.21
N SER A 99 -21.97 -20.25 10.25
CA SER A 99 -21.74 -21.60 10.80
C SER A 99 -20.61 -22.36 10.09
N LYS A 100 -20.44 -22.15 8.78
CA LYS A 100 -19.35 -22.71 8.00
C LYS A 100 -18.98 -21.77 6.86
N THR A 101 -17.69 -21.46 6.74
CA THR A 101 -17.12 -20.67 5.65
C THR A 101 -15.96 -21.42 5.01
N ILE A 102 -16.05 -21.64 3.70
CA ILE A 102 -14.96 -22.22 2.90
C ILE A 102 -14.34 -21.08 2.09
N ASN A 103 -13.15 -20.64 2.50
CA ASN A 103 -12.40 -19.64 1.76
C ASN A 103 -11.82 -20.24 0.48
N ARG A 104 -11.70 -19.42 -0.57
CA ARG A 104 -11.00 -19.82 -1.79
C ARG A 104 -9.51 -20.05 -1.49
N PRO A 105 -8.89 -21.08 -2.08
CA PRO A 105 -7.44 -21.28 -2.00
C PRO A 105 -6.67 -20.04 -2.49
N ILE A 106 -5.52 -19.80 -1.87
CA ILE A 106 -4.60 -18.73 -2.24
C ILE A 106 -3.41 -19.39 -2.95
N ASP A 107 -3.45 -19.40 -4.28
CA ASP A 107 -2.49 -20.17 -5.09
C ASP A 107 -1.41 -19.27 -5.70
N LEU A 108 -0.18 -19.80 -5.80
CA LEU A 108 0.94 -19.18 -6.49
C LEU A 108 1.68 -20.25 -7.31
N SER A 109 1.79 -20.04 -8.61
CA SER A 109 2.61 -20.90 -9.48
C SER A 109 4.09 -20.61 -9.25
N LEU A 110 4.83 -21.60 -8.74
CA LEU A 110 6.28 -21.54 -8.57
C LEU A 110 7.06 -21.95 -9.83
N THR A 111 6.35 -22.27 -10.94
CA THR A 111 6.95 -22.81 -12.16
C THR A 111 8.09 -21.95 -12.68
N TRP A 112 7.89 -20.63 -12.78
CA TRP A 112 8.93 -19.73 -13.25
C TRP A 112 10.16 -19.72 -12.33
N LEU A 113 9.97 -19.71 -11.01
CA LEU A 113 11.10 -19.71 -10.06
C LEU A 113 11.90 -21.00 -10.15
N LEU A 114 11.21 -22.15 -10.17
CA LEU A 114 11.85 -23.46 -10.20
C LEU A 114 12.55 -23.75 -11.54
N GLN A 115 12.10 -23.16 -12.65
CA GLN A 115 12.78 -23.23 -13.95
C GLN A 115 14.17 -22.59 -13.95
N ASN A 116 14.44 -21.66 -13.03
CA ASN A 116 15.74 -20.99 -12.90
C ASN A 116 16.72 -21.75 -11.98
N ILE A 117 16.38 -22.96 -11.55
CA ILE A 117 17.22 -23.82 -10.70
C ILE A 117 17.69 -25.00 -11.55
N ALA A 118 19.01 -25.19 -11.65
CA ALA A 118 19.59 -26.31 -12.38
C ALA A 118 19.30 -27.64 -11.69
N GLU A 119 18.80 -28.63 -12.44
CA GLU A 119 18.36 -29.93 -11.90
C GLU A 119 19.48 -30.70 -11.17
N ASP A 120 20.70 -30.67 -11.71
CA ASP A 120 21.81 -31.50 -11.20
C ASP A 120 22.59 -30.86 -10.04
N SER A 121 22.66 -29.53 -10.01
CA SER A 121 23.54 -28.80 -9.09
C SER A 121 22.80 -27.94 -8.07
N PHE A 122 21.48 -27.81 -8.20
CA PHE A 122 20.63 -26.91 -7.42
C PHE A 122 21.13 -25.45 -7.40
N ASN A 123 21.99 -25.10 -8.36
CA ASN A 123 22.48 -23.74 -8.53
C ASN A 123 21.41 -22.93 -9.25
N CYS A 124 21.12 -21.74 -8.71
CA CYS A 124 20.25 -20.79 -9.39
C CYS A 124 21.05 -20.07 -10.49
N SER A 125 20.59 -20.17 -11.73
CA SER A 125 21.16 -19.45 -12.86
C SER A 125 20.08 -18.60 -13.51
N PHE A 126 20.22 -17.28 -13.35
CA PHE A 126 19.40 -16.30 -14.07
C PHE A 126 20.34 -15.46 -14.93
N SER A 127 20.06 -15.40 -16.23
CA SER A 127 20.85 -14.64 -17.19
C SER A 127 19.91 -13.85 -18.10
N ILE A 128 20.40 -12.69 -18.54
CA ILE A 128 19.63 -11.75 -19.35
C ILE A 128 20.31 -11.67 -20.72
N ASN A 129 19.57 -11.99 -21.79
CA ASN A 129 20.10 -11.83 -23.13
C ASN A 129 20.03 -10.35 -23.58
N ARG A 130 21.13 -9.63 -23.36
CA ARG A 130 21.27 -8.23 -23.78
C ARG A 130 21.43 -8.05 -25.30
N ALA A 131 21.71 -9.11 -26.06
CA ALA A 131 21.90 -9.05 -27.50
C ALA A 131 20.57 -9.17 -28.29
N ALA A 132 19.46 -9.46 -27.62
CA ALA A 132 18.15 -9.56 -28.26
C ALA A 132 17.70 -8.20 -28.81
N THR A 133 17.10 -8.18 -30.00
CA THR A 133 16.62 -6.94 -30.64
C THR A 133 15.44 -6.28 -29.89
N SER A 134 14.74 -7.05 -29.05
CA SER A 134 13.72 -6.55 -28.14
C SER A 134 14.31 -5.86 -26.89
N CYS A 135 15.57 -6.12 -26.55
CA CYS A 135 16.24 -5.59 -25.36
C CYS A 135 16.69 -4.15 -25.60
N ARG A 136 15.86 -3.18 -25.22
CA ARG A 136 16.19 -1.73 -25.35
C ARG A 136 16.76 -1.14 -24.08
N THR A 137 16.21 -1.55 -22.93
CA THR A 137 16.63 -1.13 -21.60
C THR A 137 16.54 -2.32 -20.65
N PRO A 138 17.20 -2.31 -19.48
CA PRO A 138 17.07 -3.38 -18.48
C PRO A 138 15.61 -3.72 -18.15
N ARG A 139 14.72 -2.72 -18.09
CA ARG A 139 13.29 -2.94 -17.89
C ARG A 139 12.57 -3.48 -19.13
N GLN A 140 13.00 -3.07 -20.32
CA GLN A 140 12.46 -3.54 -21.61
C GLN A 140 13.20 -4.79 -22.09
N ASN A 141 13.19 -5.84 -21.26
CA ASN A 141 13.74 -7.15 -21.55
C ASN A 141 12.72 -8.22 -21.09
N GLU A 142 12.52 -9.27 -21.90
CA GLU A 142 11.49 -10.30 -21.66
C GLU A 142 11.74 -11.09 -20.37
N GLU A 143 13.01 -11.41 -20.08
CA GLU A 143 13.42 -12.16 -18.89
C GLU A 143 13.19 -11.34 -17.61
N ILE A 144 13.55 -10.05 -17.62
CA ILE A 144 13.25 -9.12 -16.51
C ILE A 144 11.75 -8.90 -16.36
N TYR A 145 11.02 -8.77 -17.46
CA TYR A 145 9.57 -8.60 -17.42
C TYR A 145 8.87 -9.82 -16.81
N ALA A 146 9.29 -11.04 -17.19
CA ALA A 146 8.80 -12.27 -16.58
C ALA A 146 9.11 -12.34 -15.07
N ALA A 147 10.32 -11.94 -14.66
CA ALA A 147 10.70 -11.84 -13.25
C ALA A 147 9.80 -10.87 -12.47
N ILE A 148 9.59 -9.66 -13.01
CA ILE A 148 8.71 -8.65 -12.39
C ILE A 148 7.27 -9.17 -12.26
N ILE A 149 6.74 -9.84 -13.29
CA ILE A 149 5.40 -10.45 -13.21
C ILE A 149 5.33 -11.47 -12.08
N PHE A 150 6.33 -12.34 -11.97
CA PHE A 150 6.38 -13.35 -10.91
C PHE A 150 6.45 -12.72 -9.52
N PHE A 151 7.36 -11.76 -9.29
CA PHE A 151 7.51 -11.09 -8.00
C PHE A 151 6.26 -10.28 -7.62
N ASN A 152 5.55 -9.68 -8.57
CA ASN A 152 4.26 -9.03 -8.31
C ASN A 152 3.18 -10.03 -7.88
N LYS A 153 3.11 -11.21 -8.53
CA LYS A 153 2.19 -12.29 -8.13
C LYS A 153 2.54 -12.83 -6.74
N MET A 154 3.82 -12.99 -6.45
CA MET A 154 4.31 -13.42 -5.14
C MET A 154 3.97 -12.40 -4.05
N MET A 155 4.11 -11.10 -4.33
CA MET A 155 3.70 -10.03 -3.42
C MET A 155 2.19 -10.05 -3.15
N ASP A 156 1.35 -10.20 -4.18
CA ASP A 156 -0.12 -10.31 -4.00
C ASP A 156 -0.48 -11.54 -3.16
N TRP A 157 0.14 -12.69 -3.43
CA TRP A 157 -0.04 -13.91 -2.67
C TRP A 157 0.31 -13.72 -1.18
N SER A 158 1.46 -13.12 -0.89
CA SER A 158 1.89 -12.83 0.50
C SER A 158 0.97 -11.83 1.20
N HIS A 159 0.52 -10.77 0.54
CA HIS A 159 -0.44 -9.83 1.12
C HIS A 159 -1.78 -10.50 1.47
N ARG A 160 -2.26 -11.43 0.64
CA ARG A 160 -3.50 -12.18 0.93
C ARG A 160 -3.35 -13.07 2.16
N ILE A 161 -2.17 -13.66 2.39
CA ILE A 161 -1.89 -14.45 3.59
C ILE A 161 -1.89 -13.56 4.83
N ILE A 162 -1.20 -12.41 4.77
CA ILE A 162 -1.16 -11.44 5.88
C ILE A 162 -2.60 -10.99 6.20
N HIS A 163 -3.35 -10.56 5.20
CA HIS A 163 -4.73 -10.12 5.39
C HIS A 163 -5.64 -11.23 5.95
N HIS A 164 -5.44 -12.48 5.54
CA HIS A 164 -6.18 -13.61 6.08
C HIS A 164 -5.97 -13.77 7.59
N PHE A 165 -4.71 -13.80 8.04
CA PHE A 165 -4.41 -13.98 9.47
C PHE A 165 -4.72 -12.75 10.31
N VAL A 166 -4.60 -11.53 9.77
CA VAL A 166 -5.09 -10.30 10.42
C VAL A 166 -6.60 -10.36 10.64
N ARG A 167 -7.35 -10.82 9.64
CA ARG A 167 -8.81 -11.02 9.76
C ARG A 167 -9.13 -12.11 10.78
N VAL A 168 -8.37 -13.21 10.83
CA VAL A 168 -8.53 -14.27 11.86
C VAL A 168 -8.28 -13.71 13.26
N ALA A 169 -7.27 -12.86 13.44
CA ALA A 169 -7.02 -12.21 14.73
C ALA A 169 -8.19 -11.29 15.13
N GLY A 170 -8.71 -10.50 14.19
CA GLY A 170 -9.85 -9.61 14.43
C GLY A 170 -11.16 -10.32 14.80
N ILE A 171 -11.32 -11.62 14.49
CA ILE A 171 -12.47 -12.41 14.97
C ILE A 171 -12.52 -12.42 16.50
N ILE A 172 -11.38 -12.48 17.18
CA ILE A 172 -11.30 -12.51 18.64
C ILE A 172 -11.87 -11.21 19.22
N ASP A 173 -11.60 -10.08 18.58
CA ASP A 173 -12.05 -8.75 19.03
C ASP A 173 -13.56 -8.54 18.85
N THR A 174 -14.15 -9.14 17.81
CA THR A 174 -15.61 -9.01 17.50
C THR A 174 -16.54 -9.68 18.52
N GLY A 175 -16.03 -10.52 19.42
CA GLY A 175 -16.82 -11.15 20.48
C GLY A 175 -17.23 -10.21 21.61
N THR A 176 -16.57 -9.07 21.74
CA THR A 176 -16.85 -8.11 22.82
C THR A 176 -17.70 -6.97 22.26
N ASP A 177 -18.98 -6.86 22.68
CA ASP A 177 -19.86 -5.73 22.33
C ASP A 177 -19.42 -4.42 23.03
N GLY A 178 -18.12 -4.06 22.96
CA GLY A 178 -17.52 -2.93 23.66
C GLY A 178 -17.48 -3.06 25.19
N THR A 179 -18.16 -4.04 25.77
CA THR A 179 -18.07 -4.44 27.17
C THR A 179 -17.50 -5.85 27.27
N PRO A 180 -16.33 -6.05 27.92
CA PRO A 180 -15.78 -7.38 28.13
C PRO A 180 -16.77 -8.22 28.98
N PRO A 181 -17.04 -9.49 28.62
CA PRO A 181 -17.90 -10.33 29.43
C PRO A 181 -17.31 -10.48 30.84
N PRO A 182 -18.14 -10.48 31.89
CA PRO A 182 -17.68 -10.62 33.28
C PRO A 182 -16.92 -11.93 33.55
N SER A 183 -17.10 -12.95 32.71
CA SER A 183 -16.38 -14.23 32.76
C SER A 183 -15.08 -14.26 31.96
N ALA A 184 -14.78 -13.23 31.14
CA ALA A 184 -13.56 -13.17 30.33
C ALA A 184 -12.34 -12.95 31.23
N LYS A 185 -11.45 -13.93 31.27
CA LYS A 185 -10.08 -13.71 31.75
C LYS A 185 -9.41 -12.75 30.76
N PRO A 186 -8.51 -11.85 31.21
CA PRO A 186 -7.65 -11.10 30.32
C PRO A 186 -6.70 -12.11 29.65
N GLU A 187 -7.16 -12.75 28.58
CA GLU A 187 -6.26 -13.48 27.70
C GLU A 187 -5.34 -12.43 27.07
N SER A 188 -4.04 -12.70 27.08
CA SER A 188 -3.04 -11.84 26.48
C SER A 188 -3.42 -11.64 25.01
N HIS A 189 -4.00 -10.50 24.66
CA HIS A 189 -4.27 -10.16 23.27
C HIS A 189 -2.93 -10.16 22.54
N VAL A 190 -2.76 -11.15 21.68
CA VAL A 190 -1.57 -11.27 20.84
C VAL A 190 -1.83 -10.42 19.60
N ASP A 191 -1.14 -9.30 19.51
CA ASP A 191 -1.29 -8.38 18.39
C ASP A 191 -0.51 -8.90 17.17
N ILE A 192 -1.20 -9.53 16.24
CA ILE A 192 -0.58 -9.98 14.99
C ILE A 192 -0.12 -8.81 14.11
N LEU A 193 -0.68 -7.61 14.30
CA LEU A 193 -0.29 -6.41 13.55
C LEU A 193 1.07 -5.88 13.98
N SER A 194 1.58 -6.28 15.15
CA SER A 194 2.92 -5.88 15.59
C SER A 194 4.04 -6.64 14.86
N VAL A 195 3.71 -7.74 14.17
CA VAL A 195 4.69 -8.54 13.41
C VAL A 195 5.18 -7.75 12.20
N ASN A 196 6.49 -7.51 12.15
CA ASN A 196 7.14 -6.79 11.05
C ASN A 196 8.51 -7.39 10.73
N ASP A 197 8.99 -7.15 9.52
CA ASP A 197 10.25 -7.67 8.99
C ASP A 197 11.42 -6.68 9.08
N ASN A 198 11.28 -5.58 9.84
CA ASN A 198 12.26 -4.49 9.88
C ASN A 198 13.66 -4.91 10.35
N GLU A 199 13.75 -5.93 11.20
CA GLU A 199 15.04 -6.46 11.69
C GLU A 199 15.68 -7.49 10.74
N ILE A 200 14.95 -7.93 9.71
CA ILE A 200 15.41 -8.98 8.80
C ILE A 200 16.22 -8.32 7.69
N PHE A 201 17.42 -8.86 7.47
CA PHE A 201 18.26 -8.40 6.39
C PHE A 201 17.71 -8.84 5.03
N VAL A 202 17.46 -7.89 4.13
CA VAL A 202 17.05 -8.15 2.75
C VAL A 202 18.30 -8.21 1.85
N PRO A 203 18.64 -9.36 1.24
CA PRO A 203 19.89 -9.55 0.50
C PRO A 203 19.81 -9.05 -0.96
N VAL A 204 18.89 -8.14 -1.28
CA VAL A 204 18.68 -7.65 -2.65
C VAL A 204 19.24 -6.24 -2.77
N LEU A 205 20.37 -6.11 -3.45
CA LEU A 205 21.05 -4.84 -3.68
C LEU A 205 21.36 -4.67 -5.18
N PRO A 206 21.21 -3.44 -5.72
CA PRO A 206 21.27 -3.21 -7.17
C PRO A 206 22.68 -3.26 -7.77
N LEU A 207 23.74 -3.12 -6.97
CA LEU A 207 25.10 -2.92 -7.48
C LEU A 207 26.08 -3.95 -6.90
N PHE A 208 26.25 -5.04 -7.64
CA PHE A 208 27.35 -5.98 -7.45
C PHE A 208 28.31 -5.89 -8.64
N GLU A 209 29.61 -5.98 -8.38
CA GLU A 209 30.67 -5.97 -9.38
C GLU A 209 31.45 -7.29 -9.36
N ASN A 210 31.76 -7.81 -10.56
CA ASN A 210 32.69 -8.91 -10.70
C ASN A 210 34.12 -8.36 -10.69
N LEU A 211 34.74 -8.30 -9.52
CA LEU A 211 36.11 -7.76 -9.39
C LEU A 211 37.15 -8.55 -10.22
N ALA A 212 36.87 -9.80 -10.59
CA ALA A 212 37.76 -10.63 -11.41
C ALA A 212 37.96 -10.05 -12.83
N GLU A 213 36.94 -9.44 -13.43
CA GLU A 213 37.05 -8.83 -14.78
C GLU A 213 37.62 -7.41 -14.72
N SER A 214 37.41 -6.69 -13.61
CA SER A 214 37.92 -5.32 -13.44
C SER A 214 39.45 -5.26 -13.31
N ALA A 215 40.07 -6.32 -12.78
CA ALA A 215 41.52 -6.42 -12.57
C ALA A 215 42.32 -6.59 -13.89
N GLU A 216 41.70 -7.12 -14.95
CA GLU A 216 42.37 -7.27 -16.26
C GLU A 216 42.51 -5.95 -17.01
N SER A 217 41.78 -4.90 -16.59
CA SER A 217 41.84 -3.56 -17.20
C SER A 217 42.84 -2.60 -16.53
N LYS A 218 43.48 -3.00 -15.42
CA LYS A 218 44.52 -2.23 -14.72
C LYS A 218 45.58 -3.14 -14.10
N ALA A 219 46.58 -3.52 -14.89
CA ALA A 219 47.83 -4.04 -14.35
C ALA A 219 49.02 -3.25 -14.92
N PRO A 220 49.86 -2.60 -14.08
CA PRO A 220 51.28 -2.61 -14.31
C PRO A 220 51.87 -3.91 -13.72
N SER A 221 52.77 -4.50 -14.48
CA SER A 221 53.51 -5.72 -14.15
C SER A 221 54.30 -5.62 -12.85
N SER A 222 54.08 -6.55 -11.92
CA SER A 222 55.17 -7.18 -11.16
C SER A 222 54.67 -8.41 -10.42
N SER A 223 55.35 -9.51 -10.66
CA SER A 223 55.27 -10.80 -9.99
C SER A 223 55.57 -10.70 -8.49
N ASP A 224 54.73 -11.32 -7.66
CA ASP A 224 55.20 -12.39 -6.77
C ASP A 224 54.01 -13.15 -6.17
N SER A 225 54.06 -14.47 -6.34
CA SER A 225 53.17 -15.43 -5.70
C SER A 225 53.71 -15.75 -4.31
N THR A 226 52.85 -15.73 -3.28
CA THR A 226 52.79 -16.81 -2.27
C THR A 226 51.64 -16.62 -1.27
N ASN A 227 50.93 -17.73 -1.08
CA ASN A 227 50.27 -18.20 0.14
C ASN A 227 48.92 -17.60 0.59
N SER A 228 47.91 -18.45 0.39
CA SER A 228 46.68 -18.59 1.17
C SER A 228 46.92 -18.48 2.69
N SER A 229 46.29 -17.49 3.33
CA SER A 229 45.68 -17.68 4.64
C SER A 229 44.70 -16.55 4.95
N MET A 230 43.44 -16.94 5.12
CA MET A 230 42.54 -16.51 6.19
C MET A 230 43.09 -15.38 7.09
N LEU A 231 42.55 -14.16 6.91
CA LEU A 231 42.30 -13.12 7.93
C LEU A 231 42.02 -11.80 7.21
N ILE A 232 40.76 -11.33 7.23
CA ILE A 232 40.50 -9.90 7.11
C ILE A 232 39.59 -9.47 8.26
N SER A 233 40.18 -8.58 9.04
CA SER A 233 39.72 -7.95 10.26
C SER A 233 38.49 -7.08 10.00
N LEU A 234 37.41 -7.29 10.75
CA LEU A 234 36.43 -6.25 11.04
C LEU A 234 37.02 -5.36 12.13
N GLY A 235 38.00 -4.54 11.73
CA GLY A 235 38.67 -3.57 12.59
C GLY A 235 38.17 -2.16 12.31
N GLU A 236 37.97 -1.43 13.39
CA GLU A 236 37.47 -0.06 13.50
C GLU A 236 38.17 0.93 12.56
N HIS A 237 37.40 1.96 12.17
CA HIS A 237 37.79 3.15 11.40
C HIS A 237 39.27 3.54 11.50
N GLU A 238 39.99 3.43 10.39
CA GLU A 238 40.97 4.44 10.00
C GLU A 238 40.80 4.77 8.52
N ASP A 239 40.42 6.03 8.27
CA ASP A 239 40.38 6.65 6.96
C ASP A 239 41.75 6.54 6.27
N LYS A 240 41.82 5.77 5.16
CA LYS A 240 42.46 6.14 3.88
C LYS A 240 42.53 4.96 2.90
N SER A 241 42.17 5.25 1.65
CA SER A 241 42.38 4.50 0.41
C SER A 241 41.24 3.56 -0.05
N GLY A 242 40.39 4.09 -0.95
CA GLY A 242 39.96 3.33 -2.12
C GLY A 242 38.85 2.28 -1.95
N ALA A 243 37.93 2.42 -1.00
CA ALA A 243 36.70 1.62 -1.03
C ALA A 243 35.86 2.06 -2.25
N SER A 244 35.87 1.27 -3.32
CA SER A 244 34.87 1.45 -4.37
C SER A 244 33.49 1.25 -3.74
N PRO A 245 32.47 2.04 -4.11
CA PRO A 245 31.12 1.88 -3.58
C PRO A 245 30.41 0.60 -4.09
N LEU A 246 31.15 -0.31 -4.73
CA LEU A 246 30.64 -1.48 -5.44
C LEU A 246 30.91 -2.75 -4.62
N LEU A 247 29.86 -3.56 -4.46
CA LEU A 247 29.93 -4.80 -3.67
C LEU A 247 30.44 -5.96 -4.53
N PRO A 248 31.40 -6.77 -4.05
CA PRO A 248 31.85 -7.94 -4.79
C PRO A 248 30.75 -9.00 -4.94
N ILE A 249 30.58 -9.57 -6.13
CA ILE A 249 29.67 -10.72 -6.36
C ILE A 249 30.01 -11.91 -5.44
N ALA A 250 31.28 -12.10 -5.10
CA ALA A 250 31.74 -13.17 -4.21
C ALA A 250 31.11 -13.11 -2.80
N ASP A 251 30.62 -11.94 -2.39
CA ASP A 251 30.02 -11.76 -1.07
C ASP A 251 28.54 -12.19 -1.00
N ILE A 252 27.89 -12.54 -2.11
CA ILE A 252 26.47 -12.96 -2.13
C ILE A 252 26.17 -14.05 -1.08
N ASN A 253 27.05 -15.04 -0.93
CA ASN A 253 26.88 -16.09 0.08
C ASN A 253 26.90 -15.56 1.52
N LYS A 254 27.64 -14.48 1.80
CA LYS A 254 27.64 -13.80 3.11
C LYS A 254 26.32 -13.06 3.35
N PHE A 255 25.77 -12.43 2.31
CA PHE A 255 24.47 -11.76 2.37
C PHE A 255 23.33 -12.76 2.62
N LEU A 256 23.34 -13.89 1.92
CA LEU A 256 22.39 -14.99 2.16
C LEU A 256 22.55 -15.59 3.56
N SER A 257 23.79 -15.82 4.01
CA SER A 257 24.05 -16.29 5.37
C SER A 257 23.54 -15.30 6.43
N LYS A 258 23.72 -13.99 6.20
CA LYS A 258 23.20 -12.94 7.08
C LYS A 258 21.67 -12.91 7.08
N GLN A 259 21.01 -13.02 5.92
CA GLN A 259 19.56 -13.15 5.82
C GLN A 259 19.08 -14.35 6.64
N CYS A 260 19.62 -15.55 6.40
CA CYS A 260 19.26 -16.77 7.13
C CYS A 260 19.44 -16.61 8.65
N HIS A 261 20.53 -15.98 9.07
CA HIS A 261 20.79 -15.71 10.49
C HIS A 261 19.77 -14.74 11.09
N THR A 262 19.55 -13.58 10.47
CA THR A 262 18.58 -12.58 10.96
C THR A 262 17.15 -13.10 10.96
N LEU A 263 16.77 -13.87 9.93
CA LEU A 263 15.46 -14.51 9.83
C LEU A 263 15.27 -15.54 10.95
N SER A 264 16.28 -16.39 11.20
CA SER A 264 16.22 -17.39 12.27
C SER A 264 16.12 -16.74 13.65
N CYS A 265 16.82 -15.62 13.87
CA CYS A 265 16.70 -14.85 15.11
C CYS A 265 15.30 -14.24 15.27
N ALA A 266 14.73 -13.67 14.21
CA ALA A 266 13.38 -13.09 14.23
C ALA A 266 12.31 -14.16 14.51
N LEU A 267 12.42 -15.35 13.89
CA LEU A 267 11.51 -16.46 14.15
C LEU A 267 11.57 -16.94 15.61
N LYS A 268 12.77 -17.05 16.20
CA LYS A 268 12.92 -17.40 17.62
C LYS A 268 12.28 -16.37 18.56
N LYS A 269 12.44 -15.08 18.28
CA LYS A 269 11.77 -14.02 19.06
C LYS A 269 10.24 -14.13 18.98
N LEU A 270 9.70 -14.56 17.84
CA LEU A 270 8.26 -14.81 17.69
C LEU A 270 7.82 -16.05 18.48
N GLU A 271 8.61 -17.12 18.48
CA GLU A 271 8.34 -18.31 19.30
C GLU A 271 8.31 -18.00 20.80
N GLU A 272 9.10 -17.03 21.28
CA GLU A 272 9.12 -16.59 22.68
C GLU A 272 7.95 -15.66 23.05
N SER A 273 7.44 -14.88 22.08
CA SER A 273 6.40 -13.86 22.32
C SER A 273 4.98 -14.33 22.04
N PHE A 274 4.81 -15.34 21.19
CA PHE A 274 3.52 -15.90 20.82
C PHE A 274 3.24 -17.22 21.55
N PRO A 275 1.97 -17.56 21.82
CA PRO A 275 1.62 -18.81 22.47
C PRO A 275 2.02 -20.02 21.61
N PRO A 276 2.34 -21.16 22.25
CA PRO A 276 2.72 -22.38 21.54
C PRO A 276 1.54 -22.95 20.76
N SER A 277 1.84 -23.77 19.73
CA SER A 277 0.83 -24.37 18.84
C SER A 277 -0.26 -25.18 19.54
N SER A 278 0.01 -25.65 20.76
CA SER A 278 -0.91 -26.40 21.63
C SER A 278 -1.92 -25.53 22.37
N ALA A 279 -1.77 -24.20 22.34
CA ALA A 279 -2.73 -23.29 22.95
C ALA A 279 -4.05 -23.26 22.17
N HIS A 280 -5.16 -23.15 22.90
CA HIS A 280 -6.51 -22.98 22.34
C HIS A 280 -6.78 -21.53 21.87
N THR A 281 -5.79 -20.95 21.18
CA THR A 281 -5.86 -19.63 20.57
C THR A 281 -5.91 -19.77 19.06
N LEU A 282 -6.60 -18.84 18.38
CA LEU A 282 -6.64 -18.85 16.91
C LEU A 282 -5.27 -18.50 16.32
N ILE A 283 -4.56 -17.57 16.95
CA ILE A 283 -3.20 -17.13 16.58
C ILE A 283 -2.17 -17.72 17.55
N SER A 284 -1.13 -18.34 17.00
CA SER A 284 0.02 -18.90 17.71
C SER A 284 1.31 -18.64 16.94
N ALA A 285 2.45 -19.10 17.46
CA ALA A 285 3.77 -18.88 16.85
C ALA A 285 3.87 -19.29 15.36
N PRO A 286 3.27 -20.42 14.91
CA PRO A 286 3.24 -20.79 13.49
C PRO A 286 2.53 -19.78 12.57
N GLU A 287 1.41 -19.17 12.99
CA GLU A 287 0.72 -18.15 12.18
C GLU A 287 1.53 -16.85 12.14
N ALA A 288 2.10 -16.44 13.27
CA ALA A 288 2.98 -15.27 13.34
C ALA A 288 4.22 -15.44 12.45
N SER A 289 4.79 -16.65 12.42
CA SER A 289 5.91 -17.01 11.55
C SER A 289 5.54 -16.89 10.07
N LEU A 290 4.35 -17.36 9.68
CA LEU A 290 3.86 -17.22 8.30
C LEU A 290 3.64 -15.77 7.90
N VAL A 291 3.10 -14.93 8.82
CA VAL A 291 2.94 -13.50 8.59
C VAL A 291 4.29 -12.81 8.43
N LEU A 292 5.26 -13.09 9.31
CA LEU A 292 6.62 -12.55 9.21
C LEU A 292 7.30 -12.93 7.89
N LEU A 293 7.25 -14.22 7.52
CA LEU A 293 7.82 -14.72 6.27
C LEU A 293 7.15 -14.06 5.06
N SER A 294 5.83 -13.85 5.11
CA SER A 294 5.09 -13.15 4.06
C SER A 294 5.52 -11.69 3.93
N HIS A 295 5.74 -10.98 5.04
CA HIS A 295 6.30 -9.62 5.03
C HIS A 295 7.69 -9.60 4.38
N HIS A 296 8.57 -10.52 4.78
CA HIS A 296 9.92 -10.60 4.22
C HIS A 296 9.92 -10.89 2.71
N ILE A 297 9.04 -11.79 2.23
CA ILE A 297 8.87 -12.07 0.80
C ILE A 297 8.45 -10.80 0.04
N VAL A 298 7.51 -10.04 0.60
CA VAL A 298 7.07 -8.75 0.02
C VAL A 298 8.25 -7.78 -0.07
N SER A 299 9.08 -7.70 0.97
CA SER A 299 10.28 -6.86 0.96
C SER A 299 11.27 -7.30 -0.12
N ILE A 300 11.61 -8.59 -0.20
CA ILE A 300 12.48 -9.11 -1.27
C ILE A 300 11.97 -8.71 -2.66
N ALA A 301 10.67 -8.91 -2.92
CA ALA A 301 10.04 -8.56 -4.20
C ALA A 301 10.11 -7.04 -4.49
N LYS A 302 9.84 -6.20 -3.48
CA LYS A 302 9.94 -4.73 -3.59
C LYS A 302 11.36 -4.29 -3.88
N TYR A 303 12.34 -4.79 -3.14
CA TYR A 303 13.74 -4.43 -3.35
C TYR A 303 14.25 -4.87 -4.72
N PHE A 304 13.78 -6.02 -5.24
CA PHE A 304 14.08 -6.43 -6.62
C PHE A 304 13.52 -5.43 -7.64
N CYS A 305 12.24 -5.09 -7.57
CA CYS A 305 11.61 -4.13 -8.47
C CYS A 305 12.27 -2.75 -8.39
N ASN A 306 12.52 -2.25 -7.17
CA ASN A 306 13.21 -0.99 -6.94
C ASN A 306 14.65 -1.03 -7.47
N GLY A 307 15.33 -2.17 -7.38
CA GLY A 307 16.68 -2.35 -7.93
C GLY A 307 16.71 -2.19 -9.44
N VAL A 308 15.76 -2.83 -10.15
CA VAL A 308 15.62 -2.67 -11.61
C VAL A 308 15.28 -1.22 -11.98
N GLU A 309 14.38 -0.58 -11.25
CA GLU A 309 13.99 0.81 -11.50
C GLU A 309 15.14 1.80 -11.23
N CYS A 310 15.92 1.56 -10.19
CA CYS A 310 17.13 2.34 -9.88
C CYS A 310 18.15 2.27 -11.03
N ILE A 311 18.39 1.08 -11.57
CA ILE A 311 19.29 0.89 -12.72
C ILE A 311 18.75 1.61 -13.96
N GLU A 312 17.44 1.53 -14.22
CA GLU A 312 16.79 2.23 -15.34
C GLU A 312 16.94 3.75 -15.22
N GLU A 313 16.67 4.32 -14.04
CA GLU A 313 16.76 5.76 -13.80
C GLU A 313 18.21 6.25 -13.88
N MET A 314 19.17 5.45 -13.40
CA MET A 314 20.59 5.74 -13.56
C MET A 314 20.97 5.82 -15.05
N LEU A 315 20.55 4.86 -15.87
CA LEU A 315 20.81 4.85 -17.32
C LEU A 315 20.11 6.02 -18.03
N ARG A 316 18.86 6.33 -17.65
CA ARG A 316 18.14 7.49 -18.16
C ARG A 316 18.89 8.79 -17.85
N SER A 317 19.35 8.96 -16.61
CA SER A 317 20.10 10.14 -16.18
C SER A 317 21.41 10.30 -16.96
N GLN A 318 22.13 9.20 -17.20
CA GLN A 318 23.34 9.20 -18.03
C GLN A 318 23.03 9.61 -19.48
N LEU A 319 21.94 9.11 -20.05
CA LEU A 319 21.51 9.47 -21.41
C LEU A 319 21.13 10.95 -21.52
N VAL A 320 20.35 11.47 -20.57
CA VAL A 320 19.98 12.89 -20.51
C VAL A 320 21.22 13.76 -20.37
N SER A 321 22.17 13.37 -19.52
CA SER A 321 23.45 14.08 -19.37
C SER A 321 24.30 14.05 -20.65
N ALA A 322 24.27 12.96 -21.41
CA ALA A 322 25.03 12.82 -22.65
C ALA A 322 24.42 13.62 -23.81
N ILE A 323 23.09 13.66 -23.91
CA ILE A 323 22.36 14.43 -24.94
C ILE A 323 22.33 15.93 -24.57
N GLY A 324 22.30 16.26 -23.28
CA GLY A 324 22.37 17.61 -22.74
C GLY A 324 21.06 18.41 -22.77
N LYS A 325 19.97 17.85 -23.32
CA LYS A 325 18.65 18.49 -23.31
C LYS A 325 17.51 17.46 -23.31
N GLU A 326 16.57 17.62 -22.39
CA GLU A 326 15.29 16.90 -22.40
C GLU A 326 14.21 17.87 -22.90
N ILE A 327 13.39 17.44 -23.86
CA ILE A 327 12.27 18.25 -24.37
C ILE A 327 11.08 18.01 -23.44
N GLN A 328 10.68 19.04 -22.72
CA GLN A 328 9.52 18.99 -21.83
C GLN A 328 8.24 19.45 -22.55
N SER A 329 7.10 19.30 -21.87
CA SER A 329 5.80 19.72 -22.40
C SER A 329 5.73 21.24 -22.62
N GLU A 330 6.47 21.98 -21.80
CA GLU A 330 6.60 23.43 -21.83
C GLU A 330 7.36 23.89 -23.08
N ASP A 331 8.51 23.24 -23.38
CA ASP A 331 9.29 23.52 -24.59
C ASP A 331 8.46 23.34 -25.87
N PHE A 332 7.58 22.33 -25.88
CA PHE A 332 6.68 22.08 -27.01
C PHE A 332 5.64 23.18 -27.14
N SER A 333 5.08 23.64 -26.02
CA SER A 333 4.12 24.75 -26.00
C SER A 333 4.75 26.04 -26.57
N GLU A 334 5.97 26.36 -26.15
CA GLU A 334 6.75 27.48 -26.70
C GLU A 334 7.04 27.30 -28.19
N PHE A 335 7.40 26.09 -28.61
CA PHE A 335 7.63 25.76 -30.01
C PHE A 335 6.40 26.07 -30.89
N PHE A 336 5.19 25.70 -30.46
CA PHE A 336 3.97 26.05 -31.22
C PHE A 336 3.70 27.54 -31.21
N LEU A 337 3.88 28.23 -30.09
CA LEU A 337 3.69 29.68 -30.05
C LEU A 337 4.64 30.40 -31.00
N PHE A 338 5.90 29.98 -31.05
CA PHE A 338 6.89 30.52 -31.98
C PHE A 338 6.53 30.26 -33.45
N HIS A 339 6.14 29.03 -33.80
CA HIS A 339 5.80 28.68 -35.18
C HIS A 339 4.47 29.31 -35.62
N ASN A 340 3.49 29.41 -34.73
CA ASN A 340 2.22 30.08 -35.01
C ASN A 340 2.41 31.56 -35.35
N ARG A 341 3.38 32.25 -34.73
CA ARG A 341 3.75 33.64 -35.11
C ARG A 341 4.29 33.75 -36.53
N LYS A 342 4.94 32.70 -37.04
CA LYS A 342 5.46 32.67 -38.42
C LYS A 342 4.41 32.22 -39.44
N LEU A 343 3.51 31.33 -39.03
CA LEU A 343 2.53 30.69 -39.91
C LEU A 343 1.29 31.56 -40.15
N PHE A 344 0.85 32.30 -39.13
CA PHE A 344 -0.32 33.17 -39.22
C PHE A 344 0.07 34.63 -39.39
N LYS A 345 -0.71 35.39 -40.18
CA LYS A 345 -0.68 36.85 -40.12
C LYS A 345 -1.13 37.29 -38.72
N ASN A 346 -0.66 38.46 -38.26
CA ASN A 346 -0.99 39.00 -36.93
C ASN A 346 -2.50 39.04 -36.59
N GLU A 347 -3.36 39.17 -37.61
CA GLU A 347 -4.82 39.18 -37.46
C GLU A 347 -5.42 37.82 -37.13
N PHE A 348 -4.79 36.73 -37.60
CA PHE A 348 -5.24 35.34 -37.41
C PHE A 348 -4.39 34.59 -36.38
N ALA A 349 -3.33 35.21 -35.88
CA ALA A 349 -2.47 34.62 -34.87
C ALA A 349 -3.27 34.39 -33.57
N PRO A 350 -3.10 33.23 -32.92
CA PRO A 350 -3.70 32.96 -31.63
C PRO A 350 -3.31 34.01 -30.59
N LYS A 351 -4.27 34.45 -29.78
CA LYS A 351 -4.06 35.48 -28.74
C LYS A 351 -4.36 34.91 -27.36
N PRO A 352 -3.66 35.38 -26.31
CA PRO A 352 -4.04 35.07 -24.93
C PRO A 352 -5.50 35.44 -24.67
N PHE A 353 -6.26 34.55 -24.03
CA PHE A 353 -7.60 34.83 -23.57
C PHE A 353 -7.50 35.74 -22.34
N CYS A 354 -7.47 37.05 -22.60
CA CYS A 354 -7.36 38.08 -21.60
C CYS A 354 -8.08 39.33 -22.12
N HIS A 355 -9.25 39.61 -21.56
CA HIS A 355 -10.13 40.70 -21.99
C HIS A 355 -10.37 41.68 -20.85
N ALA A 356 -10.08 42.96 -21.09
CA ALA A 356 -10.42 44.01 -20.15
C ALA A 356 -11.96 44.21 -20.10
N VAL A 357 -12.53 44.09 -18.92
CA VAL A 357 -13.93 44.42 -18.64
C VAL A 357 -13.99 45.91 -18.37
N ARG A 358 -14.67 46.64 -19.26
CA ARG A 358 -14.79 48.11 -19.16
C ARG A 358 -16.12 48.59 -19.68
N ARG A 359 -16.55 49.74 -19.17
CA ARG A 359 -17.67 50.50 -19.73
C ARG A 359 -17.19 51.29 -20.96
N PRO A 360 -18.09 51.65 -21.90
CA PRO A 360 -17.72 52.51 -23.02
C PRO A 360 -17.02 53.79 -22.53
N GLU A 361 -15.89 54.14 -23.15
CA GLU A 361 -15.08 55.33 -22.81
C GLU A 361 -14.55 55.41 -21.36
N HIS A 362 -14.45 54.28 -20.64
CA HIS A 362 -13.90 54.25 -19.28
C HIS A 362 -12.64 53.36 -19.17
N TYR A 363 -11.85 53.62 -18.13
CA TYR A 363 -10.76 52.74 -17.73
C TYR A 363 -11.30 51.34 -17.38
N PRO A 364 -10.49 50.27 -17.57
CA PRO A 364 -10.89 48.92 -17.21
C PRO A 364 -11.25 48.79 -15.74
N ASP A 365 -12.46 48.28 -15.47
CA ASP A 365 -12.94 47.93 -14.13
C ASP A 365 -12.32 46.58 -13.67
N GLY A 366 -11.86 45.76 -14.63
CA GLY A 366 -11.21 44.48 -14.35
C GLY A 366 -10.74 43.75 -15.61
N VAL A 367 -10.25 42.52 -15.44
CA VAL A 367 -9.79 41.64 -16.52
C VAL A 367 -10.44 40.28 -16.38
N LEU A 368 -10.92 39.74 -17.49
CA LEU A 368 -11.39 38.38 -17.63
C LEU A 368 -10.32 37.56 -18.37
N SER A 369 -9.68 36.64 -17.67
CA SER A 369 -8.73 35.67 -18.22
C SER A 369 -9.25 34.24 -18.04
N ILE A 370 -8.86 33.35 -18.95
CA ILE A 370 -8.93 31.90 -18.73
C ILE A 370 -7.49 31.44 -18.68
N GLU A 371 -7.10 30.79 -17.60
CA GLU A 371 -5.70 30.49 -17.32
C GLU A 371 -5.46 29.00 -17.19
N ARG A 372 -4.23 28.59 -17.49
CA ARG A 372 -3.78 27.21 -17.28
C ARG A 372 -3.48 27.02 -15.80
N LYS A 373 -4.08 26.01 -15.18
CA LYS A 373 -3.75 25.61 -13.81
C LYS A 373 -2.53 24.70 -13.85
N GLU A 374 -1.39 25.14 -13.32
CA GLU A 374 -0.24 24.26 -13.10
C GLU A 374 -0.54 23.24 -12.00
N THR A 375 -0.42 21.95 -12.31
CA THR A 375 -0.56 20.84 -11.36
C THR A 375 0.81 20.30 -10.93
N GLY A 376 1.76 21.19 -10.62
CA GLY A 376 3.08 20.83 -10.11
C GLY A 376 3.20 21.10 -8.61
N VAL A 377 3.62 20.09 -7.83
CA VAL A 377 3.80 20.17 -6.37
C VAL A 377 4.90 21.17 -5.94
N PHE A 378 5.70 21.70 -6.87
CA PHE A 378 6.84 22.56 -6.60
C PHE A 378 6.81 23.96 -7.26
N SER A 379 5.70 24.39 -7.87
CA SER A 379 5.58 25.77 -8.37
C SER A 379 5.18 26.71 -7.24
N THR A 380 6.17 27.39 -6.64
CA THR A 380 5.96 28.46 -5.65
C THR A 380 5.54 29.79 -6.28
N THR A 381 5.44 29.84 -7.60
CA THR A 381 5.01 31.00 -8.38
C THR A 381 3.58 30.81 -8.87
N LYS A 382 2.64 31.54 -8.25
CA LYS A 382 1.25 31.68 -8.72
C LYS A 382 1.16 32.52 -10.01
N ASN A 383 1.94 32.21 -11.03
CA ASN A 383 1.78 32.82 -12.35
C ASN A 383 1.02 31.85 -13.24
N ASN A 384 -0.29 31.93 -13.15
CA ASN A 384 -1.16 31.25 -14.08
C ASN A 384 -1.13 32.01 -15.41
N ASP A 385 -0.50 31.43 -16.44
CA ASP A 385 -0.49 32.05 -17.76
C ASP A 385 -1.86 31.89 -18.47
N PRO A 386 -2.37 32.94 -19.14
CA PRO A 386 -3.62 32.88 -19.90
C PRO A 386 -3.50 31.91 -21.08
N ILE A 387 -4.52 31.08 -21.29
CA ILE A 387 -4.56 30.16 -22.42
C ILE A 387 -4.62 30.92 -23.73
N VAL A 388 -4.04 30.34 -24.78
CA VAL A 388 -4.00 30.97 -26.10
C VAL A 388 -5.15 30.42 -26.97
N THR A 389 -5.98 31.32 -27.51
CA THR A 389 -7.16 30.98 -28.31
C THR A 389 -7.15 31.67 -29.67
N PHE A 390 -7.68 30.99 -30.68
CA PHE A 390 -8.06 31.63 -31.94
C PHE A 390 -9.35 32.40 -31.71
N MET A 391 -9.35 33.69 -32.05
CA MET A 391 -10.49 34.57 -31.84
C MET A 391 -11.02 35.05 -33.19
N ARG A 392 -12.33 34.94 -33.37
CA ARG A 392 -13.04 35.53 -34.51
C ARG A 392 -14.25 36.30 -34.02
N ARG A 393 -14.34 37.57 -34.40
CA ARG A 393 -15.56 38.38 -34.23
C ARG A 393 -16.63 37.89 -35.21
N ILE A 394 -17.84 37.67 -34.72
CA ILE A 394 -18.99 37.31 -35.55
C ILE A 394 -19.63 38.62 -36.04
N GLU A 395 -19.63 38.84 -37.35
CA GLU A 395 -20.24 40.02 -37.98
C GLU A 395 -21.75 39.76 -38.24
N GLY A 396 -22.61 40.66 -37.76
CA GLY A 396 -24.07 40.59 -37.89
C GLY A 396 -24.80 41.06 -36.62
N SER A 397 -26.12 41.31 -36.70
CA SER A 397 -26.90 41.63 -35.49
C SER A 397 -26.91 40.40 -34.58
N SER A 398 -26.25 40.49 -33.42
CA SER A 398 -26.25 39.43 -32.43
C SER A 398 -27.70 39.15 -32.02
N SER A 399 -28.15 37.90 -32.06
CA SER A 399 -29.41 37.56 -31.39
C SER A 399 -29.31 37.98 -29.91
N PRO A 400 -30.33 38.57 -29.30
CA PRO A 400 -30.26 38.89 -27.88
C PRO A 400 -30.13 37.61 -27.04
N MET A 401 -29.31 37.68 -26.00
CA MET A 401 -29.24 36.64 -24.97
C MET A 401 -30.12 37.08 -23.80
N PHE A 402 -30.98 36.19 -23.30
CA PHE A 402 -31.87 36.51 -22.18
C PHE A 402 -31.39 35.80 -20.92
N PHE A 403 -31.21 36.55 -19.84
CA PHE A 403 -30.91 35.99 -18.52
C PHE A 403 -32.07 36.27 -17.56
N PRO A 404 -32.69 35.22 -16.98
CA PRO A 404 -33.74 35.41 -15.98
C PRO A 404 -33.12 35.93 -14.68
N ILE A 405 -33.58 37.08 -14.19
CA ILE A 405 -33.22 37.60 -12.86
C ILE A 405 -34.16 37.03 -11.80
N ASN A 406 -35.42 36.77 -12.17
CA ASN A 406 -36.40 36.07 -11.35
C ASN A 406 -37.43 35.37 -12.25
N ALA A 407 -38.41 34.69 -11.65
CA ALA A 407 -39.44 33.92 -12.37
C ALA A 407 -40.30 34.75 -13.35
N ALA A 408 -40.33 36.08 -13.23
CA ALA A 408 -41.15 36.97 -14.04
C ALA A 408 -40.35 37.97 -14.89
N THR A 409 -39.02 38.04 -14.73
CA THR A 409 -38.18 39.08 -15.34
C THR A 409 -36.95 38.47 -15.99
N SER A 410 -36.86 38.61 -17.30
CA SER A 410 -35.67 38.30 -18.09
C SER A 410 -35.07 39.58 -18.63
N VAL A 411 -33.77 39.75 -18.43
CA VAL A 411 -33.03 40.90 -18.98
C VAL A 411 -32.41 40.51 -20.30
N GLU A 412 -32.61 41.37 -21.29
CA GLU A 412 -32.01 41.28 -22.61
C GLU A 412 -30.57 41.76 -22.57
N PHE A 413 -29.66 40.91 -23.05
CA PHE A 413 -28.24 41.20 -23.17
C PHE A 413 -27.84 41.13 -24.64
N THR A 414 -27.42 42.27 -25.18
CA THR A 414 -26.91 42.41 -26.55
C THR A 414 -25.47 42.87 -26.51
N GLY A 415 -24.66 42.45 -27.48
CA GLY A 415 -23.27 42.86 -27.53
C GLY A 415 -22.51 42.18 -28.66
N GLU A 416 -21.27 42.59 -28.83
CA GLU A 416 -20.37 41.93 -29.77
C GLU A 416 -20.13 40.47 -29.35
N ARG A 417 -20.16 39.57 -30.32
CA ARG A 417 -19.92 38.14 -30.09
C ARG A 417 -18.57 37.74 -30.67
N PHE A 418 -17.75 37.16 -29.82
CA PHE A 418 -16.47 36.58 -30.19
C PHE A 418 -16.53 35.07 -30.04
N LEU A 419 -16.17 34.35 -31.10
CA LEU A 419 -15.95 32.91 -31.04
C LEU A 419 -14.49 32.66 -30.70
N HIS A 420 -14.27 31.93 -29.61
CA HIS A 420 -12.95 31.48 -29.19
C HIS A 420 -12.81 29.98 -29.46
N ALA A 421 -11.76 29.60 -30.18
CA ALA A 421 -11.38 28.21 -30.35
C ALA A 421 -10.06 27.95 -29.65
N TRP A 422 -10.06 26.96 -28.75
CA TRP A 422 -8.87 26.48 -28.08
C TRP A 422 -8.50 25.11 -28.64
N ILE A 423 -7.24 24.95 -29.07
CA ILE A 423 -6.70 23.67 -29.52
C ILE A 423 -5.72 23.20 -28.45
N CYS A 424 -6.10 22.17 -27.72
CA CYS A 424 -5.23 21.54 -26.73
C CYS A 424 -4.32 20.52 -27.44
N GLN A 425 -3.00 20.74 -27.38
CA GLN A 425 -2.00 19.80 -27.87
C GLN A 425 -1.17 19.35 -26.67
N GLU A 426 -1.40 18.12 -26.24
CA GLU A 426 -0.75 17.53 -25.08
C GLU A 426 -0.09 16.21 -25.45
N PHE A 427 1.07 15.94 -24.86
CA PHE A 427 1.69 14.63 -24.92
C PHE A 427 0.74 13.59 -24.30
N LYS A 428 0.78 12.36 -24.83
CA LYS A 428 -0.16 11.27 -24.49
C LYS A 428 -0.35 11.06 -22.98
N ASP A 429 0.67 11.32 -22.18
CA ASP A 429 0.69 11.07 -20.74
C ASP A 429 0.12 12.24 -19.91
N ALA A 430 0.03 13.45 -20.48
CA ALA A 430 -0.60 14.60 -19.82
C ALA A 430 -2.14 14.49 -19.74
N ILE A 431 -2.76 13.58 -20.52
CA ILE A 431 -4.20 13.29 -20.43
C ILE A 431 -4.61 12.86 -19.02
N GLN A 432 -3.70 12.22 -18.26
CA GLN A 432 -3.99 11.83 -16.88
C GLN A 432 -4.15 13.02 -15.92
N SER A 433 -3.59 14.18 -16.29
CA SER A 433 -3.72 15.44 -15.53
C SER A 433 -4.99 16.24 -15.85
N LEU A 434 -5.71 15.87 -16.92
CA LEU A 434 -6.96 16.53 -17.33
C LEU A 434 -8.12 16.17 -16.39
N SER A 435 -9.13 17.03 -16.34
CA SER A 435 -10.35 16.73 -15.59
C SER A 435 -11.07 15.47 -16.14
N PRO A 436 -11.84 14.73 -15.33
CA PRO A 436 -12.51 13.51 -15.79
C PRO A 436 -13.38 13.70 -17.03
N GLU A 437 -13.97 14.88 -17.21
CA GLU A 437 -14.79 15.23 -18.38
C GLU A 437 -13.93 15.45 -19.63
N GLN A 438 -12.81 16.16 -19.50
CA GLN A 438 -11.84 16.37 -20.56
C GLN A 438 -11.16 15.06 -20.99
N GLN A 439 -10.87 14.17 -20.03
CA GLN A 439 -10.37 12.82 -20.31
C GLN A 439 -11.36 11.99 -21.12
N ARG A 440 -12.65 12.01 -20.76
CA ARG A 440 -13.69 11.29 -21.50
C ARG A 440 -13.82 11.82 -22.93
N PHE A 441 -13.79 13.12 -23.11
CA PHE A 441 -13.82 13.74 -24.43
C PHE A 441 -12.59 13.38 -25.27
N ALA A 442 -11.38 13.53 -24.73
CA ALA A 442 -10.14 13.20 -25.43
C ALA A 442 -10.05 11.71 -25.81
N LYS A 443 -10.49 10.81 -24.93
CA LYS A 443 -10.57 9.36 -25.21
C LYS A 443 -11.60 9.04 -26.29
N SER A 444 -12.78 9.67 -26.24
CA SER A 444 -13.84 9.47 -27.24
C SER A 444 -13.48 10.03 -28.62
N PHE A 445 -12.73 11.13 -28.68
CA PHE A 445 -12.25 11.69 -29.94
C PHE A 445 -11.19 10.78 -30.58
N ARG A 446 -10.27 10.22 -29.78
CA ARG A 446 -9.27 9.27 -30.26
C ARG A 446 -9.86 7.95 -30.76
N SER A 447 -10.93 7.45 -30.16
CA SER A 447 -11.57 6.22 -30.66
C SER A 447 -12.29 6.40 -32.00
N LYS A 448 -12.35 7.63 -32.53
CA LYS A 448 -12.96 7.97 -33.83
C LYS A 448 -11.94 8.22 -34.94
N GLN A 449 -10.64 8.28 -34.63
CA GLN A 449 -9.54 8.15 -35.60
C GLN A 449 -9.16 6.69 -35.70
#